data_AF-A0AAV2GNB8-F1
#
_entry.id   AF-A0AAV2GNB8-F1
#
_cell.length_a   1.000
_cell.length_b   1.000
_cell.length_c   1.000
_cell.angle_alpha   90.00
_cell.angle_beta   90.00
_cell.angle_gamma   90.00
#
_symmetry.space_group_name_H-M   'P 1'
#
loop_
_entity.id
_entity.type
_entity.pdbx_description
1 polymer ?
#
loop_
_entity_poly.entity_id
_entity_poly.type
_entity_poly.pdbx_seq_one_letter_code
_entity_poly.pdbx_strand_id
1 'polypeptide(L)'
;MVSDCFPGSETVDGHQWMQYLKKFRRQWCSLYLRDQFTAGMLTTQASESCNSQVRLFLKPKHNLDEFFIHFTCLLADKRRKETESDYDGKQSAPYIVLEKSSILQHAAKIFTKNIFNRIQEQYLEIEDYIIELVRDNRDDGFISYRTYKMEDDERSDERVILVGICLR
;
A
#
# COMPACT_ATOMS: atom_id res chain seq x y z
N MET A 1 16.83 24.54 -22.61
CA MET A 1 18.05 25.03 -21.96
C MET A 1 18.05 24.64 -20.49
N VAL A 2 18.46 23.40 -20.19
CA VAL A 2 19.27 23.05 -19.01
C VAL A 2 20.06 21.81 -19.43
N SER A 3 20.95 22.02 -20.40
CA SER A 3 22.00 21.06 -20.73
C SER A 3 23.18 21.40 -19.82
N ASP A 4 23.88 20.37 -19.35
CA ASP A 4 25.28 20.42 -18.91
C ASP A 4 25.56 20.91 -17.49
N CYS A 5 25.19 20.10 -16.48
CA CYS A 5 25.72 20.24 -15.11
C CYS A 5 26.33 18.95 -14.54
N PHE A 6 26.82 18.03 -15.38
CA PHE A 6 27.71 16.95 -14.90
C PHE A 6 29.08 17.06 -15.59
N PRO A 7 29.96 17.96 -15.11
CA PRO A 7 31.36 17.93 -15.51
C PRO A 7 32.04 16.75 -14.81
N GLY A 8 32.76 15.95 -15.58
CA GLY A 8 33.72 14.97 -15.06
C GLY A 8 33.11 13.60 -14.78
N SER A 9 33.34 12.67 -15.71
CA SER A 9 33.35 11.24 -15.44
C SER A 9 34.56 10.88 -14.57
N GLU A 10 34.59 11.32 -13.32
CA GLU A 10 35.39 10.65 -12.30
C GLU A 10 34.63 9.39 -11.90
N THR A 11 35.29 8.26 -12.06
CA THR A 11 34.76 6.93 -11.75
C THR A 11 34.10 6.93 -10.37
N VAL A 12 32.81 6.61 -10.33
CA VAL A 12 31.91 6.56 -9.16
C VAL A 12 32.35 5.55 -8.07
N ASP A 13 33.51 4.92 -8.25
CA ASP A 13 33.96 3.75 -7.50
C ASP A 13 34.97 4.07 -6.38
N GLY A 14 35.49 5.30 -6.28
CA GLY A 14 36.57 5.64 -5.32
C GLY A 14 36.12 5.88 -3.87
N HIS A 15 34.88 6.30 -3.63
CA HIS A 15 34.44 6.73 -2.30
C HIS A 15 33.28 5.89 -1.75
N GLN A 16 33.50 5.33 -0.55
CA GLN A 16 32.58 4.43 0.13
C GLN A 16 31.18 5.04 0.35
N TRP A 17 31.10 6.35 0.59
CA TRP A 17 29.83 7.08 0.76
C TRP A 17 29.06 7.24 -0.56
N MET A 18 29.74 7.40 -1.69
CA MET A 18 29.08 7.46 -3.01
C MET A 18 28.51 6.09 -3.40
N GLN A 19 29.25 5.01 -3.12
CA GLN A 19 28.75 3.65 -3.30
C GLN A 19 27.51 3.39 -2.41
N TYR A 20 27.53 3.87 -1.16
CA TYR A 20 26.38 3.82 -0.27
C TYR A 20 25.17 4.57 -0.86
N LEU A 21 25.32 5.83 -1.26
CA LEU A 21 24.24 6.61 -1.89
C LEU A 21 23.68 5.93 -3.15
N LYS A 22 24.56 5.38 -3.99
CA LYS A 22 24.17 4.65 -5.21
C LYS A 22 23.34 3.40 -4.88
N LYS A 23 23.64 2.71 -3.77
CA LYS A 23 22.85 1.58 -3.26
C LYS A 23 21.44 2.00 -2.83
N PHE A 24 21.29 3.17 -2.21
CA PHE A 24 20.01 3.68 -1.74
C PHE A 24 19.23 4.51 -2.78
N ARG A 25 19.74 4.67 -4.00
CA ARG A 25 19.13 5.53 -5.04
C ARG A 25 17.66 5.26 -5.32
N ARG A 26 17.21 4.01 -5.19
CA ARG A 26 15.79 3.64 -5.38
C ARG A 26 14.86 4.29 -4.35
N GLN A 27 15.37 4.66 -3.18
CA GLN A 27 14.57 5.22 -2.07
C GLN A 27 14.40 6.74 -2.18
N TRP A 28 15.31 7.45 -2.85
CA TRP A 28 15.32 8.92 -2.89
C TRP A 28 15.26 9.52 -4.30
N CYS A 29 15.62 8.77 -5.34
CA CYS A 29 15.58 9.26 -6.72
C CYS A 29 14.20 9.03 -7.35
N SER A 30 13.51 10.13 -7.67
CA SER A 30 12.14 10.17 -8.20
C SER A 30 11.91 9.30 -9.44
N LEU A 31 12.94 9.08 -10.27
CA LEU A 31 12.84 8.21 -11.45
C LEU A 31 12.47 6.77 -11.08
N TYR A 32 12.92 6.27 -9.93
CA TYR A 32 12.61 4.92 -9.46
C TYR A 32 11.29 4.84 -8.68
N LEU A 33 10.70 5.98 -8.32
CA LEU A 33 9.38 6.03 -7.68
C LEU A 33 8.23 6.00 -8.69
N ARG A 34 8.48 6.17 -9.99
CA ARG A 34 7.43 6.17 -11.04
C ARG A 34 6.70 4.82 -11.14
N ASP A 35 7.41 3.73 -10.89
CA ASP A 35 6.87 2.37 -10.99
C ASP A 35 6.41 1.82 -9.62
N GLN A 36 6.33 2.68 -8.59
CA GLN A 36 5.87 2.29 -7.26
C GLN A 36 4.43 2.73 -7.05
N PHE A 37 3.61 1.82 -6.52
CA PHE A 37 2.25 2.15 -6.14
C PHE A 37 2.24 3.10 -4.94
N THR A 38 1.88 4.37 -5.17
CA THR A 38 1.80 5.39 -4.11
C THR A 38 0.43 5.45 -3.44
N ALA A 39 -0.49 4.53 -3.76
CA ALA A 39 -1.88 4.54 -3.28
C ALA A 39 -2.60 5.89 -3.50
N GLY A 40 -2.22 6.64 -4.53
CA GLY A 40 -2.77 7.97 -4.83
C GLY A 40 -2.17 9.12 -4.00
N MET A 41 -1.15 8.87 -3.17
CA MET A 41 -0.43 9.95 -2.48
C MET A 41 0.34 10.82 -3.47
N LEU A 42 0.06 12.11 -3.43
CA LEU A 42 0.85 13.13 -4.14
C LEU A 42 2.16 13.39 -3.38
N THR A 43 3.21 13.76 -4.10
CA THR A 43 4.52 14.10 -3.51
C THR A 43 4.42 15.19 -2.45
N THR A 44 3.52 16.16 -2.63
CA THR A 44 3.25 17.23 -1.68
C THR A 44 2.64 16.71 -0.39
N GLN A 45 1.59 15.88 -0.48
CA GLN A 45 0.93 15.27 0.69
C GLN A 45 1.90 14.40 1.49
N ALA A 46 2.76 13.64 0.80
CA ALA A 46 3.80 12.84 1.44
C ALA A 46 4.79 13.73 2.23
N SER A 47 5.23 14.84 1.63
CA SER A 47 6.13 15.80 2.29
C SER A 47 5.47 16.53 3.45
N GLU A 48 4.20 16.92 3.33
CA GLU A 48 3.43 17.59 4.39
C GLU A 48 3.22 16.67 5.59
N SER A 49 2.85 15.41 5.34
CA SER A 49 2.71 14.39 6.38
C SER A 49 4.02 14.13 7.11
N CYS A 50 5.13 13.97 6.37
CA CYS A 50 6.46 13.81 6.94
C CYS A 50 6.86 15.03 7.78
N ASN A 51 6.68 16.24 7.23
CA ASN A 51 7.02 17.49 7.89
C ASN A 51 6.18 17.71 9.16
N SER A 52 4.90 17.35 9.13
CA SER A 52 4.01 17.42 10.30
C SER A 52 4.54 16.55 11.44
N GLN A 53 4.97 15.32 11.14
CA GLN A 53 5.54 14.44 12.16
C GLN A 53 6.91 14.90 12.64
N VAL A 54 7.77 15.39 11.74
CA VAL A 54 9.07 15.98 12.12
C VAL A 54 8.89 17.14 13.10
N ARG A 55 7.90 18.02 12.88
CA ARG A 55 7.62 19.18 13.75
C ARG A 55 7.20 18.79 15.18
N LEU A 56 6.64 17.60 15.38
CA LEU A 56 6.27 17.11 16.72
C LEU A 56 7.50 16.75 17.57
N PHE A 57 8.58 16.33 16.94
CA PHE A 57 9.78 15.84 17.62
C PHE A 57 10.97 16.81 17.55
N LEU A 58 11.01 17.68 16.54
CA LEU A 58 12.12 18.60 16.30
C LEU A 58 11.68 20.04 16.52
N LYS A 59 12.24 20.69 17.55
CA LYS A 59 12.12 22.12 17.79
C LYS A 59 13.20 22.91 17.04
N PRO A 60 12.90 24.12 16.55
CA PRO A 60 13.88 24.98 15.86
C PRO A 60 15.09 25.39 16.71
N LYS A 61 15.01 25.25 18.04
CA LYS A 61 16.07 25.64 18.98
C LYS A 61 17.08 24.52 19.25
N HIS A 62 16.90 23.34 18.67
CA HIS A 62 17.86 22.25 18.86
C HIS A 62 19.18 22.55 18.18
N ASN A 63 20.27 22.29 18.90
CA ASN A 63 21.59 22.21 18.30
C ASN A 63 21.70 20.96 17.41
N LEU A 64 22.71 20.91 16.54
CA LEU A 64 22.86 19.81 15.57
C LEU A 64 22.96 18.44 16.24
N ASP A 65 23.64 18.34 17.38
CA ASP A 65 23.76 17.13 18.19
C ASP A 65 22.40 16.68 18.75
N GLU A 66 21.63 17.60 19.34
CA GLU A 66 20.28 17.32 19.83
C GLU A 66 19.34 16.91 18.69
N PHE A 67 19.47 17.53 17.52
CA PHE A 67 18.71 17.17 16.32
C PHE A 67 18.92 15.71 15.96
N PHE A 68 20.17 15.22 15.89
CA PHE A 68 20.43 13.83 15.52
C PHE A 68 19.90 12.84 16.55
N ILE A 69 19.94 13.18 17.84
CA ILE A 69 19.37 12.35 18.91
C ILE A 69 17.85 12.24 18.71
N HIS A 70 17.15 13.37 18.61
CA HIS A 70 15.70 13.40 18.47
C HIS A 70 15.23 12.77 17.15
N PHE A 71 15.94 13.03 16.05
CA PHE A 71 15.65 12.43 14.76
C PHE A 71 15.83 10.91 14.77
N THR A 72 16.89 10.40 15.41
CA THR A 72 17.11 8.96 15.56
C THR A 72 16.01 8.30 16.40
N CYS A 73 15.58 8.95 17.48
CA CYS A 73 14.44 8.50 18.28
C CYS A 73 13.12 8.48 17.47
N LEU A 74 12.85 9.52 16.68
CA LEU A 74 11.69 9.56 15.78
C LEU A 74 11.72 8.39 14.79
N LEU A 75 12.88 8.11 14.18
CA LEU A 75 13.04 6.99 13.26
C LEU A 75 12.84 5.64 13.95
N ALA A 76 13.34 5.49 15.18
CA ALA A 76 13.14 4.27 15.97
C ALA A 76 11.66 4.04 16.30
N ASP A 77 10.93 5.08 16.72
CA ASP A 77 9.49 5.01 16.99
C ASP A 77 8.69 4.66 15.72
N LYS A 78 9.05 5.28 14.58
CA LYS A 78 8.48 4.96 13.26
C LYS A 78 8.64 3.49 12.90
N ARG A 79 9.86 2.97 12.97
CA ARG A 79 10.16 1.56 12.67
C ARG A 79 9.48 0.59 13.63
N ARG A 80 9.39 0.97 14.91
CA ARG A 80 8.67 0.18 15.92
C ARG A 80 7.18 0.09 15.58
N LYS A 81 6.53 1.22 15.31
CA LYS A 81 5.11 1.28 14.90
C LYS A 81 4.84 0.51 13.61
N GLU A 82 5.75 0.61 12.64
CA GLU A 82 5.68 -0.17 11.40
C GLU A 82 5.74 -1.67 11.70
N THR A 83 6.71 -2.10 12.52
CA THR A 83 6.85 -3.51 12.92
C THR A 83 5.62 -4.03 13.68
N GLU A 84 5.08 -3.21 14.59
CA GLU A 84 3.86 -3.50 15.35
C GLU A 84 2.66 -3.66 14.43
N SER A 85 2.45 -2.72 13.49
CA SER A 85 1.40 -2.82 12.47
C SER A 85 1.57 -4.04 11.55
N ASP A 86 2.80 -4.37 11.18
CA ASP A 86 3.14 -5.54 10.37
C ASP A 86 2.84 -6.84 11.10
N TYR A 87 3.16 -6.87 12.39
CA TYR A 87 2.89 -8.00 13.26
C TYR A 87 1.39 -8.19 13.44
N ASP A 88 0.66 -7.14 13.81
CA ASP A 88 -0.81 -7.15 13.95
C ASP A 88 -1.50 -7.57 12.65
N GLY A 89 -1.00 -7.11 11.50
CA GLY A 89 -1.51 -7.49 10.18
C GLY A 89 -1.28 -8.96 9.83
N LYS A 90 -0.22 -9.59 10.36
CA LYS A 90 0.15 -11.00 10.10
C LYS A 90 -0.40 -11.97 11.15
N GLN A 91 -0.73 -11.50 12.35
CA GLN A 91 -0.97 -12.36 13.51
C GLN A 91 -2.32 -13.10 13.47
N SER A 92 -3.26 -12.73 12.58
CA SER A 92 -4.56 -13.42 12.50
C SER A 92 -5.17 -13.28 11.12
N ALA A 93 -5.44 -14.42 10.48
CA ALA A 93 -6.36 -14.47 9.36
C ALA A 93 -7.70 -13.85 9.80
N PRO A 94 -8.29 -12.96 8.99
CA PRO A 94 -9.54 -12.32 9.37
C PRO A 94 -10.66 -13.36 9.46
N TYR A 95 -11.58 -13.17 10.40
CA TYR A 95 -12.76 -14.01 10.52
C TYR A 95 -13.72 -13.73 9.36
N ILE A 96 -14.07 -14.78 8.61
CA ILE A 96 -14.96 -14.70 7.46
C ILE A 96 -16.38 -15.08 7.91
N VAL A 97 -17.30 -14.12 7.91
CA VAL A 97 -18.69 -14.31 8.37
C VAL A 97 -19.44 -15.31 7.47
N LEU A 98 -19.19 -15.25 6.16
CA LEU A 98 -19.78 -16.14 5.17
C LEU A 98 -18.69 -16.98 4.50
N GLU A 99 -18.30 -18.08 5.15
CA GLU A 99 -17.22 -18.95 4.65
C GLU A 99 -17.47 -19.48 3.23
N LYS A 100 -18.73 -19.58 2.79
CA LYS A 100 -19.08 -20.03 1.43
C LYS A 100 -18.90 -18.96 0.36
N SER A 101 -18.70 -17.69 0.73
CA SER A 101 -18.55 -16.60 -0.23
C SER A 101 -17.15 -16.59 -0.85
N SER A 102 -17.09 -16.91 -2.15
CA SER A 102 -15.83 -16.95 -2.92
C SER A 102 -15.12 -15.58 -2.97
N ILE A 103 -15.87 -14.48 -3.00
CA ILE A 103 -15.30 -13.13 -2.99
C ILE A 103 -14.71 -12.75 -1.64
N LEU A 104 -15.35 -13.12 -0.52
CA LEU A 104 -14.79 -12.88 0.81
C LEU A 104 -13.56 -13.75 1.07
N GLN A 105 -13.58 -15.03 0.65
CA GLN A 105 -12.39 -15.89 0.73
C GLN A 105 -11.21 -15.31 -0.06
N HIS A 106 -11.49 -14.73 -1.23
CA HIS A 106 -10.47 -14.10 -2.04
C HIS A 106 -9.95 -12.81 -1.40
N ALA A 107 -10.86 -11.94 -0.93
CA ALA A 107 -10.51 -10.70 -0.24
C ALA A 107 -9.66 -10.95 1.01
N ALA A 108 -9.97 -11.99 1.79
CA ALA A 108 -9.22 -12.37 2.99
C ALA A 108 -7.75 -12.76 2.71
N LYS A 109 -7.45 -13.22 1.49
CA LYS A 109 -6.08 -13.62 1.08
C LYS A 109 -5.25 -12.45 0.57
N ILE A 110 -5.90 -11.41 0.03
CA ILE A 110 -5.23 -10.28 -0.62
C ILE A 110 -5.10 -9.10 0.31
N PHE A 111 -6.16 -8.79 1.04
CA PHE A 111 -6.26 -7.56 1.79
C PHE A 111 -5.74 -7.72 3.22
N THR A 112 -5.22 -6.62 3.77
CA THR A 112 -4.95 -6.55 5.20
C THR A 112 -6.25 -6.68 5.98
N LYS A 113 -6.17 -7.19 7.22
CA LYS A 113 -7.33 -7.40 8.09
C LYS A 113 -8.29 -6.20 8.17
N ASN A 114 -7.74 -4.98 8.27
CA ASN A 114 -8.54 -3.76 8.34
C ASN A 114 -9.34 -3.48 7.05
N ILE A 115 -8.72 -3.69 5.89
CA ILE A 115 -9.41 -3.50 4.61
C ILE A 115 -10.44 -4.61 4.41
N PHE A 116 -10.09 -5.85 4.73
CA PHE A 116 -11.01 -6.98 4.66
C PHE A 116 -12.25 -6.77 5.51
N ASN A 117 -12.12 -6.31 6.76
CA ASN A 117 -13.28 -6.06 7.63
C ASN A 117 -14.26 -5.06 7.01
N ARG A 118 -13.76 -4.00 6.39
CA ARG A 118 -14.60 -3.02 5.68
C ARG A 118 -15.31 -3.64 4.47
N ILE A 119 -14.61 -4.48 3.71
CA ILE A 119 -15.22 -5.20 2.58
C ILE A 119 -16.32 -6.13 3.08
N GLN A 120 -16.09 -6.84 4.19
CA GLN A 120 -17.05 -7.74 4.78
C GLN A 120 -18.30 -7.00 5.28
N GLU A 121 -18.14 -5.85 5.95
CA GLU A 121 -19.28 -5.00 6.34
C GLU A 121 -20.11 -4.59 5.12
N GLN A 122 -19.47 -4.09 4.06
CA GLN A 122 -20.15 -3.71 2.83
C GLN A 122 -20.80 -4.90 2.13
N TYR A 123 -20.20 -6.09 2.18
CA TYR A 123 -20.77 -7.30 1.60
C TYR A 123 -22.06 -7.73 2.32
N LEU A 124 -22.08 -7.60 3.65
CA LEU A 124 -23.26 -7.90 4.46
C LEU A 124 -24.40 -6.88 4.25
N GLU A 125 -24.09 -5.65 3.85
CA GLU A 125 -25.12 -4.66 3.49
C GLU A 125 -25.84 -4.99 2.16
N ILE A 126 -25.25 -5.84 1.31
CA ILE A 126 -25.78 -6.21 -0.01
C ILE A 126 -26.42 -7.62 0.07
N GLU A 127 -27.16 -7.91 1.14
CA GLU A 127 -27.80 -9.21 1.39
C GLU A 127 -28.73 -9.70 0.26
N ASP A 128 -29.30 -8.77 -0.51
CA ASP A 128 -30.23 -9.09 -1.62
C ASP A 128 -29.54 -9.66 -2.87
N TYR A 129 -28.22 -9.53 -3.00
CA TYR A 129 -27.49 -9.96 -4.20
C TYR A 129 -26.65 -11.20 -3.94
N ILE A 130 -26.82 -12.21 -4.80
CA ILE A 130 -25.98 -13.39 -4.84
C ILE A 130 -24.78 -13.12 -5.73
N ILE A 131 -23.58 -13.42 -5.22
CA ILE A 131 -22.30 -13.21 -5.91
C ILE A 131 -21.63 -14.57 -6.14
N GLU A 132 -21.49 -14.94 -7.41
CA GLU A 132 -20.85 -16.19 -7.85
C GLU A 132 -19.53 -15.90 -8.59
N LEU A 133 -18.50 -16.71 -8.34
CA LEU A 133 -17.25 -16.66 -9.11
C LEU A 133 -17.48 -17.28 -10.49
N VAL A 134 -17.19 -16.52 -11.55
CA VAL A 134 -17.31 -17.00 -12.94
C VAL A 134 -15.96 -17.50 -13.45
N ARG A 135 -14.92 -16.67 -13.29
CA ARG A 135 -13.55 -16.98 -13.73
C ARG A 135 -12.54 -16.32 -12.81
N ASP A 136 -11.54 -17.09 -12.41
CA ASP A 136 -10.33 -16.61 -11.77
C ASP A 136 -9.19 -16.66 -12.79
N ASN A 137 -8.91 -15.54 -13.46
CA ASN A 137 -7.81 -15.44 -14.41
C ASN A 137 -6.67 -14.59 -13.86
N ARG A 138 -5.83 -15.23 -13.06
CA ARG A 138 -4.66 -14.57 -12.44
C ARG A 138 -3.63 -14.10 -13.45
N ASP A 139 -3.58 -14.68 -14.64
CA ASP A 139 -2.63 -14.30 -15.69
C ASP A 139 -3.02 -12.96 -16.34
N ASP A 140 -4.32 -12.70 -16.49
CA ASP A 140 -4.84 -11.44 -17.02
C ASP A 140 -4.95 -10.34 -15.94
N GLY A 141 -4.73 -10.67 -14.67
CA GLY A 141 -4.84 -9.75 -13.55
C GLY A 141 -6.28 -9.38 -13.19
N PHE A 142 -7.29 -10.17 -13.60
CA PHE A 142 -8.70 -9.92 -13.29
C PHE A 142 -9.44 -11.18 -12.83
N ILE A 143 -10.33 -11.01 -11.86
CA ILE A 143 -11.34 -12.01 -11.49
C ILE A 143 -12.72 -11.52 -11.90
N SER A 144 -13.48 -12.41 -12.51
CA SER A 144 -14.86 -12.17 -12.95
C SER A 144 -15.84 -12.76 -11.95
N TYR A 145 -16.72 -11.91 -11.41
CA TYR A 145 -17.84 -12.31 -10.56
C TYR A 145 -19.16 -12.04 -11.29
N ARG A 146 -20.14 -12.91 -11.10
CA ARG A 146 -21.53 -12.71 -11.53
C ARG A 146 -22.35 -12.33 -10.30
N THR A 147 -23.17 -11.30 -10.44
CA THR A 147 -24.07 -10.83 -9.39
C THR A 147 -25.50 -10.86 -9.91
N TYR A 148 -26.45 -11.35 -9.12
CA TYR A 148 -27.87 -11.33 -9.47
C TYR A 148 -28.73 -11.29 -8.21
N LYS A 149 -29.97 -10.83 -8.35
CA LYS A 149 -30.99 -10.89 -7.32
C LYS A 149 -31.92 -12.07 -7.61
N MET A 150 -32.39 -12.76 -6.58
CA MET A 150 -33.43 -13.77 -6.72
C MET A 150 -34.79 -13.11 -6.48
N GLU A 151 -35.67 -13.14 -7.48
CA GLU A 151 -37.07 -12.69 -7.39
C GLU A 151 -37.97 -13.81 -7.92
N ASP A 152 -38.92 -14.30 -7.11
CA ASP A 152 -39.83 -15.39 -7.48
C ASP A 152 -39.12 -16.64 -8.06
N ASP A 153 -37.96 -17.00 -7.49
CA ASP A 153 -37.08 -18.10 -7.94
C ASP A 153 -36.44 -17.90 -9.33
N GLU A 154 -36.62 -16.72 -9.92
CA GLU A 154 -35.96 -16.29 -11.15
C GLU A 154 -34.77 -15.36 -10.87
N ARG A 155 -33.73 -15.44 -11.73
CA ARG A 155 -32.56 -14.57 -11.67
C ARG A 155 -32.89 -13.23 -12.35
N SER A 156 -33.03 -12.19 -11.54
CA SER A 156 -33.21 -10.80 -11.98
C SER A 156 -31.90 -10.02 -11.82
N ASP A 157 -31.77 -8.91 -12.56
CA ASP A 157 -30.63 -7.97 -12.47
C ASP A 157 -29.23 -8.60 -12.59
N GLU A 158 -29.06 -9.57 -13.49
CA GLU A 158 -27.78 -10.24 -13.71
C GLU A 158 -26.71 -9.27 -14.28
N ARG A 159 -25.56 -9.20 -13.60
CA ARG A 159 -24.40 -8.41 -14.02
C ARG A 159 -23.11 -9.20 -13.83
N VAL A 160 -22.10 -8.90 -14.66
CA VAL A 160 -20.74 -9.43 -14.51
C VAL A 160 -19.82 -8.28 -14.11
N ILE A 161 -19.11 -8.45 -13.00
CA ILE A 161 -18.17 -7.49 -12.43
C ILE A 161 -16.75 -8.04 -12.58
N LEU A 162 -15.85 -7.23 -13.14
CA LEU A 162 -14.43 -7.51 -13.22
C LEU A 162 -13.70 -6.82 -12.07
N VAL A 163 -13.05 -7.60 -11.22
CA VAL A 163 -12.23 -7.12 -10.12
C VAL A 163 -10.77 -7.29 -10.50
N GLY A 164 -10.08 -6.17 -10.73
CA GLY A 164 -8.65 -6.17 -11.01
C GLY A 164 -7.86 -6.60 -9.78
N ILE A 165 -7.05 -7.64 -9.93
CA ILE A 165 -6.03 -8.03 -8.96
C ILE A 165 -4.75 -7.29 -9.32
N CYS A 166 -4.49 -6.17 -8.65
CA CYS A 166 -3.19 -5.52 -8.75
C CYS A 166 -2.18 -6.33 -7.92
N LEU A 167 -1.75 -7.49 -8.43
CA LEU A 167 -0.60 -8.22 -7.89
C LEU A 167 0.66 -7.56 -8.48
N ARG A 168 1.35 -6.82 -7.60
CA ARG A 168 2.73 -6.29 -7.70
C ARG A 168 3.46 -6.39 -9.04
#